data_AF-A2C6B3-F1
#
_entry.id   AF-A2C6B3-F1
#
_cell.length_a   1.000
_cell.length_b   1.000
_cell.length_c   1.000
_cell.angle_alpha   90.00
_cell.angle_beta   90.00
_cell.angle_gamma   90.00
#
_symmetry.space_group_name_H-M   'P 1'
#
loop_
_entity.id
_entity.type
_entity.pdbx_description
1 polymer ?
#
loop_
_entity_poly.entity_id
_entity_poly.type
_entity_poly.pdbx_seq_one_letter_code
_entity_poly.pdbx_strand_id
1 'polypeptide(L)'
;MNRSRSIRNKPFSGTRVLIALLVGFFLGGLVALFLRTVISNTPVDIHSQRLNLFFIMVTLSGALGAVVIESMRQLQQSSTEAEYHRRPREWWLR
;
A
#
# COMPACT_ATOMS: atom_id res chain seq x y z
N MET A 1 -0.02 21.39 -38.54
CA MET A 1 -0.32 21.85 -37.17
C MET A 1 -0.04 20.71 -36.19
N ASN A 2 1.20 20.59 -35.69
CA ASN A 2 1.62 19.47 -34.86
C ASN A 2 1.26 19.76 -33.39
N ARG A 3 0.19 19.15 -32.86
CA ARG A 3 -0.17 19.28 -31.45
C ARG A 3 0.87 18.52 -30.63
N SER A 4 1.84 19.24 -30.08
CA SER A 4 2.71 18.74 -29.01
C SER A 4 1.80 18.31 -27.87
N ARG A 5 1.57 16.99 -27.75
CA ARG A 5 0.94 16.43 -26.56
C ARG A 5 1.95 16.66 -25.43
N SER A 6 1.78 17.73 -24.67
CA SER A 6 2.53 17.94 -23.43
C SER A 6 2.25 16.71 -22.57
N ILE A 7 3.20 15.80 -22.47
CA ILE A 7 3.14 14.73 -21.47
C ILE A 7 3.24 15.47 -20.14
N ARG A 8 2.10 15.71 -19.48
CA ARG A 8 2.06 16.27 -18.13
C ARG A 8 2.57 15.17 -17.21
N ASN A 9 3.89 15.09 -17.05
CA ASN A 9 4.51 14.31 -15.99
C ASN A 9 3.91 14.82 -14.67
N LYS A 10 3.18 13.96 -13.98
CA LYS A 10 2.53 14.34 -12.72
C LYS A 10 3.62 14.35 -11.64
N PRO A 11 3.87 15.50 -10.98
CA PRO A 11 4.94 15.58 -9.99
C PRO A 11 4.63 14.69 -8.79
N PHE A 12 5.68 14.22 -8.12
CA PHE A 12 5.58 13.44 -6.88
C PHE A 12 4.75 14.21 -5.85
N SER A 13 3.78 13.53 -5.24
CA SER A 13 2.83 14.10 -4.29
C SER A 13 2.96 13.38 -2.94
N GLY A 14 3.67 14.02 -2.02
CA GLY A 14 3.82 13.53 -0.64
C GLY A 14 2.49 13.37 0.09
N THR A 15 1.50 14.22 -0.19
CA THR A 15 0.15 14.10 0.38
C THR A 15 -0.52 12.78 0.01
N ARG A 16 -0.35 12.30 -1.22
CA ARG A 16 -0.89 11.00 -1.64
C ARG A 16 -0.19 9.84 -0.93
N VAL A 17 1.12 9.95 -0.72
CA VAL A 17 1.88 8.97 0.06
C VAL A 17 1.41 8.96 1.53
N LEU A 18 1.11 10.11 2.11
CA LEU A 18 0.54 10.21 3.45
C LEU A 18 -0.86 9.58 3.54
N ILE A 19 -1.71 9.81 2.53
CA ILE A 19 -3.02 9.14 2.45
C ILE A 19 -2.83 7.62 2.32
N ALA A 20 -1.89 7.16 1.50
CA ALA A 20 -1.58 5.74 1.38
C ALA A 20 -1.10 5.15 2.71
N LEU A 21 -0.25 5.87 3.46
CA LEU A 21 0.17 5.48 4.81
C LEU A 21 -1.03 5.30 5.73
N LEU A 22 -1.95 6.27 5.76
CA LEU A 22 -3.15 6.20 6.61
C LEU A 22 -4.05 5.01 6.23
N VAL A 23 -4.25 4.77 4.93
CA VAL A 23 -5.03 3.62 4.45
C VAL A 23 -4.35 2.30 4.80
N GLY A 24 -3.03 2.20 4.61
CA GLY A 24 -2.25 1.02 4.96
C GLY A 24 -2.24 0.74 6.45
N PHE A 25 -2.14 1.78 7.27
CA PHE A 25 -2.24 1.68 8.73
C PHE A 25 -3.63 1.19 9.16
N PHE A 26 -4.70 1.76 8.58
CA PHE A 26 -6.07 1.35 8.87
C PHE A 26 -6.34 -0.11 8.49
N LEU A 27 -5.91 -0.54 7.29
CA LEU A 27 -6.02 -1.93 6.86
C LEU A 27 -5.19 -2.87 7.73
N GLY A 28 -3.94 -2.50 8.05
CA GLY A 28 -3.09 -3.27 8.95
C GLY A 28 -3.71 -3.42 10.35
N GLY A 29 -4.34 -2.37 10.86
CA GLY A 29 -5.07 -2.37 12.13
C GLY A 29 -6.30 -3.28 12.09
N LEU A 30 -7.07 -3.26 11.00
CA LEU A 30 -8.20 -4.19 10.79
C LEU A 30 -7.75 -5.64 10.81
N VAL A 31 -6.66 -5.96 10.12
CA VAL A 31 -6.07 -7.32 10.13
C VAL A 31 -5.60 -7.70 11.54
N ALA A 32 -4.95 -6.79 12.26
CA ALA A 32 -4.52 -7.03 13.63
C ALA A 32 -5.72 -7.27 14.58
N LEU A 33 -6.82 -6.52 14.43
CA LEU A 33 -8.06 -6.73 15.19
C LEU A 33 -8.71 -8.08 14.88
N PHE A 34 -8.72 -8.48 13.61
CA PHE A 34 -9.20 -9.80 13.21
C PHE A 34 -8.39 -10.91 13.87
N LEU A 35 -7.05 -10.83 13.78
CA LEU A 35 -6.15 -11.81 14.41
C LEU A 35 -6.33 -11.83 15.93
N ARG A 36 -6.45 -10.67 16.57
CA ARG A 36 -6.72 -10.57 18.00
C ARG A 36 -8.02 -11.27 18.39
N THR A 37 -9.07 -11.09 17.59
CA THR A 37 -10.37 -11.75 17.81
C THR A 37 -10.22 -13.27 17.72
N VAL A 38 -9.57 -13.78 16.68
CA VAL A 38 -9.33 -15.22 16.51
C VAL A 38 -8.53 -15.80 17.67
N ILE A 39 -7.44 -15.14 18.07
CA ILE A 39 -6.58 -15.59 19.17
C ILE A 39 -7.35 -15.57 20.49
N SER A 40 -8.15 -14.54 20.75
CA SER A 40 -8.94 -14.46 22.00
C SER A 40 -10.01 -15.55 22.13
N ASN A 41 -10.46 -16.13 21.02
CA ASN A 41 -11.40 -17.25 21.01
C ASN A 41 -10.70 -18.61 21.01
N THR A 42 -9.37 -18.64 20.96
CA THR A 42 -8.58 -19.87 20.98
C THR A 42 -7.96 -20.06 22.37
N PRO A 43 -8.09 -21.22 23.02
CA PRO A 43 -7.52 -21.46 24.35
C PRO A 43 -6.01 -21.68 24.26
N VAL A 44 -5.26 -20.61 23.99
CA VAL A 44 -3.81 -20.64 23.86
C VAL A 44 -3.19 -19.65 24.84
N ASP A 45 -2.32 -20.16 25.71
CA ASP A 45 -1.64 -19.36 26.72
C ASP A 45 -0.40 -18.72 26.09
N ILE A 46 -0.52 -17.48 25.61
CA ILE A 46 0.58 -16.74 24.96
C ILE A 46 0.87 -15.47 25.74
N HIS A 47 2.15 -15.23 25.97
CA HIS A 47 2.65 -14.05 26.66
C HIS A 47 2.19 -12.74 25.99
N SER A 48 1.39 -11.95 26.71
CA SER A 48 0.68 -10.75 26.21
C SER A 48 1.58 -9.72 25.54
N GLN A 49 2.82 -9.55 26.02
CA GLN A 49 3.76 -8.58 25.44
C GLN A 49 4.18 -8.96 24.01
N ARG A 50 4.41 -10.26 23.74
CA ARG A 50 4.80 -10.73 22.39
C ARG A 50 3.66 -10.58 21.40
N LEU A 51 2.43 -10.86 21.83
CA LEU A 51 1.23 -10.64 21.01
C LEU A 51 1.04 -9.17 20.67
N ASN A 52 1.24 -8.27 21.63
CA ASN A 52 1.12 -6.83 21.37
C ASN A 52 2.16 -6.33 20.36
N LEU A 53 3.42 -6.76 20.52
CA LEU A 53 4.48 -6.44 19.55
C LEU A 53 4.14 -6.98 18.16
N PHE A 54 3.60 -8.19 18.08
CA PHE A 54 3.17 -8.79 16.82
C PHE A 54 2.08 -7.95 16.14
N PHE A 55 1.03 -7.54 16.86
CA PHE A 55 -0.03 -6.70 16.29
C PHE A 55 0.47 -5.32 15.84
N ILE A 56 1.40 -4.73 16.59
CA ILE A 56 2.06 -3.47 16.19
C ILE A 56 2.87 -3.67 14.90
N MET A 57 3.66 -4.75 14.80
CA MET A 57 4.44 -5.04 13.60
C MET A 57 3.55 -5.26 12.37
N VAL A 58 2.44 -6.00 12.51
CA VAL A 58 1.47 -6.20 11.41
C VAL A 58 0.90 -4.87 10.93
N THR A 59 0.52 -4.00 11.86
CA THR A 59 -0.05 -2.68 11.54
C THR A 59 0.97 -1.79 10.83
N LEU A 60 2.20 -1.73 11.33
CA LEU A 60 3.28 -0.95 10.72
C LEU A 60 3.68 -1.49 9.34
N SER A 61 3.68 -2.81 9.16
CA SER A 61 3.96 -3.43 7.88
C SER A 61 2.93 -3.04 6.83
N GLY A 62 1.63 -3.01 7.18
CA GLY A 62 0.57 -2.53 6.29
C GLY A 62 0.75 -1.08 5.87
N ALA A 63 1.11 -0.20 6.81
CA ALA A 63 1.39 1.21 6.55
C ALA A 63 2.58 1.39 5.59
N LEU A 64 3.70 0.72 5.87
CA LEU A 64 4.90 0.77 5.04
C LEU A 64 4.66 0.19 3.65
N GLY A 65 3.92 -0.92 3.54
CA GLY A 65 3.56 -1.52 2.26
C GLY A 65 2.78 -0.54 1.38
N ALA A 66 1.79 0.17 1.94
CA ALA A 66 1.02 1.15 1.19
C ALA A 66 1.85 2.35 0.74
N VAL A 67 2.79 2.82 1.56
CA VAL A 67 3.76 3.88 1.20
C VAL A 67 4.61 3.46 0.01
N VAL A 68 5.17 2.25 0.03
CA VAL A 68 6.02 1.73 -1.06
C VAL A 68 5.22 1.59 -2.34
N ILE A 69 4.01 1.04 -2.28
CA ILE A 69 3.12 0.88 -3.44
C ILE A 69 2.78 2.23 -4.07
N GLU A 70 2.39 3.23 -3.27
CA GLU A 70 2.04 4.55 -3.79
C GLU A 70 3.26 5.30 -4.32
N SER A 71 4.42 5.16 -3.67
CA SER A 71 5.69 5.75 -4.14
C SER A 71 6.09 5.16 -5.48
N MET A 72 6.02 3.83 -5.62
CA MET A 72 6.25 3.15 -6.89
C MET A 72 5.24 3.57 -7.95
N ARG A 73 3.95 3.67 -7.60
CA ARG A 73 2.91 4.14 -8.53
C ARG A 73 3.21 5.55 -9.06
N GLN A 74 3.68 6.45 -8.20
CA GLN A 74 4.04 7.80 -8.61
C GLN A 74 5.31 7.82 -9.47
N LEU A 75 6.33 7.02 -9.13
CA LEU A 75 7.53 6.87 -9.96
C LEU A 75 7.18 6.36 -11.36
N GLN A 76 6.34 5.33 -11.45
CA GLN A 76 5.82 4.78 -12.71
C GLN A 76 4.97 5.79 -13.51
N GLN A 77 4.33 6.76 -12.84
CA GLN A 77 3.57 7.83 -13.50
C GLN A 77 4.44 8.99 -13.97
N SER A 78 5.58 9.20 -13.31
CA SER A 78 6.54 10.25 -13.65
C SER A 78 7.60 9.83 -14.68
N SER A 79 7.74 8.52 -14.94
CA SER A 79 8.70 8.01 -15.92
C SER A 79 8.28 8.34 -17.35
N THR A 80 9.21 8.87 -18.14
CA THR A 80 9.01 9.28 -19.54
C THR A 80 9.03 8.08 -20.51
N GLU A 81 9.48 6.92 -20.04
CA GLU A 81 9.60 5.67 -20.80
C GLU A 81 8.22 5.14 -21.24
N ALA A 82 8.04 4.95 -22.56
CA ALA A 82 6.78 4.50 -23.14
C ALA A 82 6.31 3.13 -22.61
N GLU A 83 7.24 2.30 -22.14
CA GLU A 83 6.98 0.97 -21.59
C GLU A 83 6.22 1.02 -20.25
N TYR A 84 6.45 2.06 -19.43
CA TYR A 84 5.70 2.26 -18.19
C TYR A 84 4.27 2.77 -18.42
N HIS A 85 4.02 3.42 -19.56
CA HIS A 85 2.69 3.85 -19.97
C HIS A 85 1.90 2.77 -20.71
N ARG A 86 2.60 1.76 -21.27
CA ARG A 86 2.01 0.53 -21.80
C ARG A 86 1.88 -0.52 -20.70
N ARG A 87 1.07 -0.26 -19.67
CA ARG A 87 0.45 -1.40 -18.96
C ARG A 87 -0.77 -1.80 -19.75
N PRO A 88 -0.72 -2.89 -20.53
CA PRO A 88 -1.87 -3.26 -21.27
C PRO A 88 -2.82 -3.98 -20.31
N ARG A 89 -4.09 -3.65 -20.45
CA ARG A 89 -5.20 -4.04 -19.58
C ARG A 89 -5.61 -5.50 -19.85
N GLU A 90 -4.65 -6.40 -20.08
CA GLU A 90 -4.87 -7.73 -20.68
C GLU A 90 -5.02 -8.86 -19.65
N TRP A 91 -4.69 -8.60 -18.37
CA TRP A 91 -4.77 -9.62 -17.31
C TRP A 91 -6.20 -9.96 -16.85
N TRP A 92 -7.21 -9.24 -17.33
CA TRP A 92 -8.63 -9.52 -17.08
C TRP A 92 -9.31 -10.33 -18.20
N LEU A 93 -8.60 -10.64 -19.29
CA LEU A 93 -9.16 -11.28 -20.48
C LEU A 93 -8.64 -12.71 -20.69
N ARG A 94 -8.10 -13.35 -19.64
CA ARG A 94 -7.67 -14.76 -19.65
C ARG A 94 -8.30 -15.55 -18.53
#